data_AF-A0A1C6I5K2-F1
#
_entry.id   AF-A0A1C6I5K2-F1
#
_cell.length_a   1.000
_cell.length_b   1.000
_cell.length_c   1.000
_cell.angle_alpha   90.00
_cell.angle_beta   90.00
_cell.angle_gamma   90.00
#
_symmetry.space_group_name_H-M   'P 1'
#
loop_
_entity.id
_entity.type
_entity.pdbx_description
1 polymer ?
#
loop_
_entity_poly.entity_id
_entity_poly.type
_entity_poly.pdbx_seq_one_letter_code
_entity_poly.pdbx_strand_id
1 'polypeptide(L)'
;MGAGDRTDCQIYWSQTDGELRYVIRLEHTTTRPFQDAQLRCVPEGFILVRGSTSEIRGERSLAYRRGEDASFTLMQTQGEDLVGSKGTACQGSEVEVNGRLGLLVEEEMDSTEKDLLWTDGPYIFALHGKGLSAEELLEIARNVTW
;
A
#
# COMPACT_ATOMS: atom_id res chain seq x y z
N MET A 1 -2.61 30.34 -7.08
CA MET A 1 -3.33 29.82 -8.27
C MET A 1 -2.81 28.43 -8.56
N GLY A 2 -3.72 27.47 -8.70
CA GLY A 2 -3.48 26.05 -8.45
C GLY A 2 -2.47 25.37 -9.35
N ALA A 3 -1.38 24.88 -8.74
CA ALA A 3 -0.67 23.73 -9.27
C ALA A 3 -1.54 22.51 -8.94
N GLY A 4 -2.32 22.09 -9.93
CA GLY A 4 -3.14 20.88 -9.84
C GLY A 4 -2.31 19.73 -9.30
N ASP A 5 -2.87 19.09 -8.29
CA ASP A 5 -2.44 17.86 -7.67
C ASP A 5 -2.40 16.75 -8.74
N ARG A 6 -1.39 16.79 -9.61
CA ARG A 6 -1.12 15.75 -10.60
C ARG A 6 -0.58 14.56 -9.83
N THR A 7 -1.42 13.56 -9.61
CA THR A 7 -0.98 12.24 -9.18
C THR A 7 0.03 11.74 -10.21
N ASP A 8 1.28 11.51 -9.77
CA ASP A 8 2.31 10.95 -10.66
C ASP A 8 2.04 9.46 -10.92
N CYS A 9 1.27 8.81 -10.05
CA CYS A 9 0.85 7.41 -10.14
C CYS A 9 -0.67 7.25 -9.95
N GLN A 10 -1.31 6.39 -10.75
CA GLN A 10 -2.74 6.07 -10.62
C GLN A 10 -2.95 4.56 -10.57
N ILE A 11 -3.84 4.10 -9.68
CA ILE A 11 -4.29 2.71 -9.61
C ILE A 11 -5.55 2.49 -10.45
N TYR A 12 -5.55 1.41 -11.21
CA TYR A 12 -6.68 0.88 -11.97
C TYR A 12 -6.87 -0.56 -11.57
N TRP A 13 -8.10 -0.98 -11.33
CA TRP A 13 -8.38 -2.37 -10.99
C TRP A 13 -9.72 -2.82 -11.53
N SER A 14 -9.87 -4.13 -11.66
CA SER A 14 -11.10 -4.78 -12.08
C SER A 14 -11.16 -6.15 -11.47
N GLN A 15 -12.38 -6.64 -11.24
CA GLN A 15 -12.60 -8.01 -10.80
C GLN A 15 -13.63 -8.67 -11.71
N THR A 16 -13.22 -9.74 -12.39
CA THR A 16 -14.03 -10.48 -13.37
C THR A 16 -13.81 -11.96 -13.20
N ASP A 17 -14.87 -12.77 -13.22
CA ASP A 17 -14.81 -14.23 -13.04
C ASP A 17 -14.06 -14.65 -11.76
N GLY A 18 -14.20 -13.86 -10.70
CA GLY A 18 -13.50 -14.02 -9.42
C GLY A 18 -12.06 -13.52 -9.43
N GLU A 19 -11.39 -13.43 -10.58
CA GLU A 19 -10.01 -12.95 -10.66
C GLU A 19 -9.93 -11.43 -10.50
N LEU A 20 -9.16 -10.99 -9.50
CA LEU A 20 -8.85 -9.59 -9.30
C LEU A 20 -7.56 -9.25 -10.04
N ARG A 21 -7.59 -8.17 -10.83
CA ARG A 21 -6.42 -7.62 -11.51
C ARG A 21 -6.30 -6.15 -11.22
N TYR A 22 -5.07 -5.69 -11.00
CA TYR A 22 -4.77 -4.28 -10.85
C TYR A 22 -3.52 -3.89 -11.64
N VAL A 23 -3.51 -2.63 -12.06
CA VAL A 23 -2.42 -1.97 -12.75
C VAL A 23 -2.21 -0.62 -12.09
N ILE A 24 -0.97 -0.30 -11.76
CA ILE A 24 -0.56 1.02 -11.32
C ILE A 24 0.32 1.58 -12.42
N ARG A 25 -0.07 2.74 -12.94
CA ARG A 25 0.64 3.45 -14.01
C ARG A 25 1.30 4.70 -13.48
N LEU A 26 2.52 4.94 -13.92
CA LEU A 26 3.17 6.24 -13.81
C LEU A 26 2.75 7.11 -14.98
N GLU A 27 2.08 8.19 -14.66
CA GLU A 27 1.73 9.22 -15.64
C GLU A 27 2.96 10.06 -16.00
N HIS A 28 3.91 10.22 -15.06
CA HIS A 28 5.12 11.02 -15.25
C HIS A 28 6.35 10.40 -14.57
N THR A 29 7.50 10.47 -15.23
CA THR A 29 8.78 10.16 -14.58
C THR A 29 9.12 11.26 -13.58
N THR A 30 9.27 10.87 -12.31
CA THR A 30 9.68 11.81 -11.26
C THR A 30 11.18 12.08 -11.33
N THR A 31 11.57 13.33 -11.08
CA THR A 31 12.97 13.74 -10.87
C THR A 31 13.28 14.01 -9.40
N ARG A 32 12.31 13.78 -8.51
CA ARG A 32 12.47 13.99 -7.08
C ARG A 32 13.34 12.87 -6.49
N PRO A 33 14.29 13.19 -5.60
CA PRO A 33 15.02 12.17 -4.86
C PRO A 33 14.07 11.22 -4.12
N PHE A 34 14.49 9.98 -3.93
CA PHE A 34 13.73 9.00 -3.14
C PHE A 34 13.58 9.49 -1.70
N GLN A 35 12.35 9.46 -1.18
CA GLN A 35 11.99 9.85 0.17
C GLN A 35 11.38 8.65 0.89
N ASP A 36 12.05 8.24 1.96
CA ASP A 36 11.68 7.07 2.75
C ASP A 36 10.29 7.21 3.39
N ALA A 37 9.42 6.23 3.12
CA ALA A 37 8.18 6.05 3.85
C ALA A 37 8.40 5.85 5.36
N GLN A 38 7.63 6.55 6.19
CA GLN A 38 7.63 6.39 7.63
C GLN A 38 6.21 6.45 8.17
N LEU A 39 6.00 5.85 9.35
CA LEU A 39 4.77 6.06 10.11
C LEU A 39 4.94 7.28 10.99
N ARG A 40 3.98 8.22 10.95
CA ARG A 40 3.93 9.36 11.90
C ARG A 40 3.86 8.88 13.35
N CYS A 41 3.08 7.83 13.57
CA CYS A 41 2.95 7.15 14.85
C CYS A 41 2.90 5.65 14.60
N VAL A 42 3.68 4.88 15.35
CA VAL A 42 3.58 3.41 15.31
C VAL A 42 2.31 3.01 16.07
N PRO A 43 1.43 2.17 15.49
CA PRO A 43 0.22 1.72 16.17
C PRO A 43 0.53 1.03 17.50
N GLU A 44 -0.39 1.13 18.45
CA GLU A 44 -0.19 0.59 19.79
C GLU A 44 0.12 -0.92 19.77
N GLY A 45 1.13 -1.31 20.55
CA GLY A 45 1.59 -2.70 20.67
C GLY A 45 2.41 -3.21 19.48
N PHE A 46 2.53 -2.46 18.39
CA PHE A 46 3.41 -2.82 17.28
C PHE A 46 4.86 -2.36 17.54
N ILE A 47 5.79 -3.22 17.16
CA ILE A 47 7.23 -2.92 17.14
C ILE A 47 7.79 -3.13 15.74
N LEU A 48 8.72 -2.28 15.32
CA LEU A 48 9.48 -2.47 14.09
C LEU A 48 10.43 -3.66 14.26
N VAL A 49 10.25 -4.71 13.47
CA VAL A 49 11.10 -5.92 13.54
C VAL A 49 12.12 -5.99 12.41
N ARG A 50 11.85 -5.32 11.29
CA ARG A 50 12.77 -5.26 10.14
C ARG A 50 12.51 -4.01 9.31
N GLY A 51 13.58 -3.36 8.86
CA GLY A 51 13.51 -2.26 7.90
C GLY A 51 14.62 -2.37 6.87
N SER A 52 14.34 -1.97 5.63
CA SER A 52 15.35 -1.86 4.58
C SER A 52 14.96 -0.77 3.58
N THR A 53 15.95 -0.01 3.11
CA THR A 53 15.82 0.93 1.99
C THR A 53 16.84 0.58 0.92
N SER A 54 16.43 0.67 -0.34
CA SER A 54 17.29 0.67 -1.51
C SER A 54 17.01 1.91 -2.34
N GLU A 55 17.82 2.96 -2.17
CA GLU A 55 17.68 4.20 -2.95
C GLU A 55 17.89 3.96 -4.45
N ILE A 56 18.78 3.03 -4.81
CA ILE A 56 19.06 2.68 -6.22
C ILE A 56 17.83 2.07 -6.89
N ARG A 57 17.06 1.28 -6.16
CA ARG A 57 15.82 0.66 -6.66
C ARG A 57 14.59 1.53 -6.40
N GLY A 58 14.72 2.61 -5.64
CA GLY A 58 13.58 3.39 -5.17
C GLY A 58 12.62 2.54 -4.32
N GLU A 59 13.15 1.65 -3.48
CA GLU A 59 12.34 0.72 -2.69
C GLU A 59 12.57 0.90 -1.19
N ARG A 60 11.51 0.74 -0.41
CA ARG A 60 11.57 0.62 1.04
C ARG A 60 10.60 -0.41 1.56
N SER A 61 11.01 -1.15 2.59
CA SER A 61 10.18 -2.11 3.31
C SER A 61 10.35 -1.94 4.82
N LEU A 62 9.24 -1.86 5.55
CA LEU A 62 9.18 -1.84 7.01
C LEU A 62 8.19 -2.90 7.50
N ALA A 63 8.66 -3.86 8.28
CA ALA A 63 7.84 -4.91 8.87
C ALA A 63 7.65 -4.66 10.37
N TYR A 64 6.40 -4.67 10.81
CA TYR A 64 5.98 -4.47 12.19
C TYR A 64 5.21 -5.69 12.70
N ARG A 65 5.28 -5.91 14.01
CA ARG A 65 4.59 -7.03 14.67
C ARG A 65 4.03 -6.62 16.03
N ARG A 66 2.84 -7.12 16.38
CA ARG A 66 2.20 -7.06 17.68
C ARG A 66 2.03 -8.49 18.20
N GLY A 67 3.00 -8.95 19.00
CA GLY A 67 3.02 -10.32 19.52
C GLY A 67 2.96 -11.39 18.42
N GLU A 68 2.20 -12.46 18.65
CA GLU A 68 1.88 -13.46 17.63
C GLU A 68 0.56 -13.15 16.90
N ASP A 69 -0.19 -12.17 17.41
CA ASP A 69 -1.58 -11.90 17.02
C ASP A 69 -1.69 -11.15 15.70
N ALA A 70 -0.78 -10.20 15.45
CA ALA A 70 -0.85 -9.36 14.25
C ALA A 70 0.51 -8.91 13.74
N SER A 71 0.58 -8.67 12.43
CA SER A 71 1.75 -8.09 11.77
C SER A 71 1.34 -7.32 10.54
N PHE A 72 2.16 -6.34 10.14
CA PHE A 72 2.04 -5.74 8.82
C PHE A 72 3.39 -5.41 8.21
N THR A 73 3.47 -5.41 6.89
CA THR A 73 4.63 -4.93 6.14
C THR A 73 4.20 -3.77 5.24
N LEU A 74 4.79 -2.59 5.46
CA LEU A 74 4.71 -1.45 4.57
C LEU A 74 5.79 -1.57 3.50
N MET A 75 5.39 -1.56 2.24
CA MET A 75 6.26 -1.47 1.09
C MET A 75 6.02 -0.15 0.36
N GLN A 76 7.09 0.47 -0.11
CA GLN A 76 7.10 1.65 -0.95
C GLN A 76 7.98 1.39 -2.15
N THR A 77 7.49 1.72 -3.35
CA THR A 77 8.24 1.65 -4.60
C THR A 77 8.07 2.97 -5.35
N GLN A 78 9.16 3.52 -5.89
CA GLN A 78 9.15 4.71 -6.74
C GLN A 78 9.37 4.32 -8.20
N GLY A 79 8.55 4.87 -9.11
CA GLY A 79 8.95 4.95 -10.51
C GLY A 79 8.89 3.68 -11.35
N GLU A 80 8.12 2.66 -10.94
CA GLU A 80 7.80 1.51 -11.80
C GLU A 80 6.29 1.29 -11.98
N ASP A 81 5.87 0.96 -13.21
CA ASP A 81 4.52 0.46 -13.46
C ASP A 81 4.39 -0.90 -12.78
N LEU A 82 3.34 -1.06 -11.97
CA LEU A 82 3.08 -2.32 -11.26
C LEU A 82 1.86 -3.01 -11.85
N VAL A 83 2.00 -4.27 -12.22
CA VAL A 83 0.87 -5.11 -12.61
C VAL A 83 0.79 -6.27 -11.63
N GLY A 84 -0.41 -6.51 -11.11
CA GLY A 84 -0.65 -7.64 -10.22
C GLY A 84 -2.00 -8.29 -10.46
N SER A 85 -2.09 -9.54 -10.04
CA SER A 85 -3.35 -10.27 -9.97
C SER A 85 -3.45 -11.03 -8.66
N LYS A 86 -4.69 -11.27 -8.25
CA LYS A 86 -5.04 -12.08 -7.09
C LYS A 86 -6.05 -13.14 -7.53
N GLY A 87 -5.99 -14.29 -6.86
CA GLY A 87 -6.80 -15.45 -7.20
C GLY A 87 -8.28 -15.22 -6.97
N THR A 88 -9.09 -16.22 -7.30
CA THR A 88 -10.55 -16.16 -7.25
C THR A 88 -11.15 -16.16 -5.84
N ALA A 89 -10.32 -16.30 -4.80
CA ALA A 89 -10.73 -16.29 -3.40
C ALA A 89 -10.48 -14.93 -2.74
N CYS A 90 -10.34 -13.87 -3.52
CA CYS A 90 -10.14 -12.51 -3.04
C CYS A 90 -11.29 -11.62 -3.50
N GLN A 91 -11.67 -10.64 -2.68
CA GLN A 91 -12.58 -9.56 -3.02
C GLN A 91 -11.83 -8.24 -2.98
N GLY A 92 -11.94 -7.47 -4.08
CA GLY A 92 -11.42 -6.11 -4.16
C GLY A 92 -12.48 -5.10 -3.78
N SER A 93 -12.08 -4.06 -3.04
CA SER A 93 -12.91 -2.89 -2.79
C SER A 93 -12.11 -1.60 -2.94
N GLU A 94 -12.80 -0.58 -3.42
CA GLU A 94 -12.26 0.78 -3.51
C GLU A 94 -12.29 1.43 -2.13
N VAL A 95 -11.18 2.05 -1.74
CA VAL A 95 -11.03 2.76 -0.46
C VAL A 95 -10.30 4.08 -0.67
N GLU A 96 -10.37 4.96 0.32
CA GLU A 96 -9.66 6.25 0.31
C GLU A 96 -8.60 6.33 1.42
N VAL A 97 -7.37 6.66 1.03
CA VAL A 97 -6.23 6.93 1.93
C VAL A 97 -5.78 8.37 1.71
N ASN A 98 -6.01 9.25 2.69
CA ASN A 98 -5.60 10.67 2.63
C ASN A 98 -6.05 11.40 1.34
N GLY A 99 -7.28 11.14 0.86
CA GLY A 99 -7.79 11.72 -0.39
C GLY A 99 -7.30 11.03 -1.68
N ARG A 100 -6.57 9.92 -1.56
CA ARG A 100 -6.09 9.11 -2.69
C ARG A 100 -6.88 7.82 -2.80
N LEU A 101 -7.14 7.41 -4.04
CA LEU A 101 -7.78 6.13 -4.33
C LEU A 101 -6.83 5.00 -3.94
N GLY A 102 -7.37 4.02 -3.23
CA GLY A 102 -6.71 2.77 -2.88
C GLY A 102 -7.56 1.56 -3.25
N LEU A 103 -6.89 0.42 -3.29
CA LEU A 103 -7.49 -0.90 -3.47
C LEU A 103 -7.23 -1.71 -2.20
N LEU A 104 -8.30 -2.04 -1.49
CA LEU A 104 -8.27 -3.03 -0.43
C LEU A 104 -8.62 -4.39 -1.02
N VAL A 105 -7.79 -5.39 -0.76
CA VAL A 105 -8.00 -6.77 -1.14
C VAL A 105 -8.14 -7.62 0.12
N GLU A 106 -9.25 -8.31 0.23
CA GLU A 106 -9.55 -9.23 1.32
C GLU A 106 -9.75 -10.62 0.75
N GLU A 107 -9.27 -11.66 1.43
CA GLU A 107 -9.60 -13.04 1.05
C GLU A 107 -11.01 -13.40 1.58
N GLU A 108 -11.82 -14.09 0.77
CA GLU A 108 -13.24 -14.40 1.09
C GLU A 108 -13.43 -15.48 2.18
N MET A 109 -12.39 -16.28 2.43
CA MET A 109 -12.40 -17.29 3.51
C MET A 109 -11.91 -16.69 4.83
N ASP A 110 -11.94 -17.43 5.94
CA ASP A 110 -11.49 -17.01 7.29
C ASP A 110 -10.00 -16.59 7.40
N SER A 111 -9.37 -16.22 6.29
CA SER A 111 -8.05 -15.63 6.20
C SER A 111 -8.00 -14.31 6.95
N THR A 112 -6.94 -14.19 7.73
CA THR A 112 -6.61 -12.95 8.45
C THR A 112 -5.78 -11.99 7.61
N GLU A 113 -5.45 -12.36 6.37
CA GLU A 113 -4.57 -11.60 5.48
C GLU A 113 -5.35 -10.59 4.66
N LYS A 114 -4.82 -9.37 4.57
CA LYS A 114 -5.40 -8.26 3.80
C LYS A 114 -4.28 -7.46 3.16
N ASP A 115 -4.50 -7.05 1.92
CA ASP A 115 -3.59 -6.17 1.22
C ASP A 115 -4.27 -4.83 0.95
N LEU A 116 -3.54 -3.74 1.16
CA LEU A 116 -3.98 -2.41 0.79
C LEU A 116 -2.94 -1.76 -0.11
N LEU A 117 -3.35 -1.39 -1.31
CA LEU A 117 -2.52 -0.70 -2.30
C LEU A 117 -3.03 0.72 -2.49
N TRP A 118 -2.15 1.71 -2.51
CA TRP A 118 -2.52 3.08 -2.89
C TRP A 118 -1.32 3.80 -3.48
N THR A 119 -1.56 4.98 -4.06
CA THR A 119 -0.52 5.85 -4.60
C THR A 119 -0.55 7.20 -3.93
N ASP A 120 0.61 7.81 -3.76
CA ASP A 120 0.72 9.21 -3.36
C ASP A 120 1.98 9.83 -3.97
N GLY A 121 1.81 10.91 -4.73
CA GLY A 121 2.86 11.45 -5.59
C GLY A 121 3.45 10.37 -6.50
N PRO A 122 4.79 10.21 -6.54
CA PRO A 122 5.47 9.23 -7.40
C PRO A 122 5.62 7.85 -6.77
N TYR A 123 4.99 7.61 -5.63
CA TYR A 123 5.15 6.39 -4.86
C TYR A 123 3.93 5.50 -4.96
N ILE A 124 4.24 4.21 -5.05
CA ILE A 124 3.32 3.10 -4.89
C ILE A 124 3.52 2.57 -3.48
N PHE A 125 2.45 2.44 -2.72
CA PHE A 125 2.46 1.84 -1.41
C PHE A 125 1.66 0.54 -1.41
N ALA A 126 2.19 -0.46 -0.70
CA ALA A 126 1.47 -1.67 -0.36
C ALA A 126 1.60 -1.93 1.15
N LEU A 127 0.48 -2.23 1.80
CA LEU A 127 0.42 -2.73 3.16
C LEU A 127 -0.09 -4.15 3.14
N HIS A 128 0.77 -5.09 3.55
CA HIS A 128 0.42 -6.49 3.72
C HIS A 128 0.14 -6.72 5.21
N GLY A 129 -1.13 -6.85 5.59
CA GLY A 129 -1.58 -7.03 6.96
C GLY A 129 -1.98 -8.48 7.25
N LYS A 130 -1.69 -8.95 8.46
CA LYS A 130 -2.16 -10.22 9.00
C LYS A 130 -2.68 -10.03 10.41
N GLY A 131 -3.86 -10.59 10.70
CA GLY A 131 -4.50 -10.45 12.02
C GLY A 131 -5.03 -9.04 12.28
N LEU A 132 -5.26 -8.28 11.21
CA LEU A 132 -5.76 -6.90 11.23
C LEU A 132 -7.13 -6.83 10.56
N SER A 133 -7.98 -5.97 11.10
CA SER A 133 -9.19 -5.52 10.41
C SER A 133 -8.84 -4.59 9.25
N ALA A 134 -9.79 -4.43 8.31
CA ALA A 134 -9.65 -3.46 7.22
C ALA A 134 -9.50 -2.02 7.75
N GLU A 135 -10.21 -1.68 8.83
CA GLU A 135 -10.15 -0.37 9.47
C GLU A 135 -8.78 -0.10 10.09
N GLU A 136 -8.21 -1.05 10.85
CA GLU A 136 -6.84 -0.93 11.38
C GLU A 136 -5.82 -0.73 10.24
N LEU A 137 -5.95 -1.48 9.14
CA LEU A 137 -5.06 -1.36 7.99
C LEU A 137 -5.14 0.03 7.32
N LEU A 138 -6.35 0.58 7.20
CA LEU A 138 -6.59 1.93 6.68
C LEU A 138 -6.05 3.02 7.62
N GLU A 139 -6.19 2.85 8.93
CA GLU A 139 -5.61 3.76 9.92
C GLU A 139 -4.09 3.78 9.85
N ILE A 140 -3.45 2.61 9.68
CA ILE A 140 -2.01 2.52 9.44
C ILE A 140 -1.63 3.28 8.16
N ALA A 141 -2.34 3.04 7.06
CA ALA A 141 -2.08 3.70 5.77
C ALA A 141 -2.18 5.23 5.87
N ARG A 142 -3.20 5.75 6.57
CA ARG A 142 -3.39 7.19 6.78
C ARG A 142 -2.25 7.83 7.57
N ASN A 143 -1.54 7.06 8.39
CA ASN A 143 -0.38 7.50 9.15
C ASN A 143 0.95 7.43 8.38
N VAL A 144 0.97 6.90 7.15
CA VAL A 144 2.16 6.86 6.31
C VAL A 144 2.48 8.26 5.76
N THR A 145 3.76 8.64 5.81
CA THR A 145 4.33 9.84 5.19
C THR A 145 5.62 9.54 4.46
N TRP A 146 5.99 10.40 3.53
CA TRP A 146 7.25 10.38 2.78
C TRP A 146 7.66 11.83 2.46
#